data_AF-A0A965Y1L5-F1
#
_entry.id   AF-A0A965Y1L5-F1
#
_cell.length_a   1.000
_cell.length_b   1.000
_cell.length_c   1.000
_cell.angle_alpha   90.00
_cell.angle_beta   90.00
_cell.angle_gamma   90.00
#
_symmetry.space_group_name_H-M   'P 1'
#
loop_
_entity.id
_entity.type
_entity.pdbx_description
1 polymer ?
#
loop_
_entity_poly.entity_id
_entity_poly.type
_entity_poly.pdbx_seq_one_letter_code
_entity_poly.pdbx_strand_id
1 'polypeptide(L)'
;MSFEAYENERLYGLGQYQEDFLNLKGCSLELAHRNSQASIPFMVSSRGYGFLWNNPAIGQVTLGENVTEWTAERTTQIDYWICAGDRPADIMERYTAVTGRTPMMRDDLMGFWQCKLRYQTQEEVLQVVREHKRRGLPMDVIVIDFFHWTAQGDWQFDPRDFPDPDAMVAEIESLGVKVMVSIWPTVDNRTENYRNMKERGYLLHRDRGMEVLGTWMGPTTYYDAINPGAREYVWQQAKKNYYDKGIKLFWLDEAEPELDIYEADNLRYYHGPALMCANEYPKCYLQGFYEGMEREGDENIMHLIRCAWAGSQRYGALLWSGDVESTFTAMRKQLPAGLNAGMAGIPWWTCDIGGFLGGFS
;
A
#
# COMPACT_ATOMS: atom_id res chain seq x y z
N MET A 1 7.37 9.64 24.46
CA MET A 1 8.65 9.02 24.89
C MET A 1 9.76 9.86 24.32
N SER A 2 10.75 10.25 25.13
CA SER A 2 11.78 11.21 24.71
C SER A 2 13.18 10.65 24.97
N PHE A 3 14.10 10.94 24.05
CA PHE A 3 15.51 10.54 24.08
C PHE A 3 16.39 11.76 23.85
N GLU A 4 17.61 11.73 24.38
CA GLU A 4 18.61 12.76 24.07
C GLU A 4 18.93 12.75 22.58
N ALA A 5 18.99 13.93 21.99
CA ALA A 5 19.46 14.13 20.63
C ALA A 5 20.98 14.35 20.62
N TYR A 6 21.67 13.80 19.63
CA TYR A 6 23.11 13.97 19.47
C TYR A 6 23.46 14.90 18.32
N GLU A 7 24.45 15.75 18.53
CA GLU A 7 25.06 16.57 17.48
C GLU A 7 25.68 15.67 16.40
N ASN A 8 25.54 16.06 15.14
CA ASN A 8 26.04 15.32 13.96
C ASN A 8 25.40 13.93 13.73
N GLU A 9 24.38 13.56 14.50
CA GLU A 9 23.61 12.34 14.23
C GLU A 9 22.74 12.52 12.99
N ARG A 10 22.88 11.59 12.05
CA ARG A 10 22.04 11.47 10.84
C ARG A 10 21.09 10.30 11.01
N LEU A 11 19.83 10.51 10.63
CA LEU A 11 18.72 9.58 10.81
C LEU A 11 18.03 9.34 9.47
N TYR A 12 17.76 8.07 9.15
CA TYR A 12 17.20 7.62 7.87
C TYR A 12 16.08 6.61 8.12
N GLY A 13 15.21 6.36 7.14
CA GLY A 13 14.11 5.41 7.26
C GLY A 13 12.77 6.11 7.46
N LEU A 14 11.97 5.61 8.40
CA LEU A 14 10.63 6.11 8.75
C LEU A 14 9.55 5.97 7.66
N GLY A 15 9.94 5.58 6.44
CA GLY A 15 9.05 5.21 5.36
C GLY A 15 9.08 6.21 4.22
N GLN A 16 7.90 6.60 3.75
CA GLN A 16 7.71 7.45 2.57
C GLN A 16 7.02 8.74 2.97
N TYR A 17 7.69 9.87 2.74
CA TYR A 17 7.17 11.22 2.97
C TYR A 17 7.54 12.11 1.79
N GLN A 18 6.64 13.02 1.41
CA GLN A 18 6.83 13.94 0.27
C GLN A 18 7.71 15.15 0.62
N GLU A 19 8.93 14.86 1.07
CA GLU A 19 9.92 15.80 1.58
C GLU A 19 11.22 15.75 0.76
N ASP A 20 12.02 16.82 0.82
CA ASP A 20 13.31 16.89 0.12
C ASP A 20 14.47 16.23 0.91
N PHE A 21 14.19 15.70 2.11
CA PHE A 21 15.20 15.29 3.07
C PHE A 21 15.43 13.78 3.08
N LEU A 22 16.65 13.36 2.71
CA LEU A 22 17.09 11.99 2.97
C LEU A 22 17.50 11.81 4.45
N ASN A 23 18.29 12.74 4.99
CA ASN A 23 18.59 12.79 6.42
C ASN A 23 17.45 13.50 7.15
N LEU A 24 16.74 12.78 8.00
CA LEU A 24 15.54 13.23 8.70
C LEU A 24 15.84 13.93 10.04
N LYS A 25 17.12 14.08 10.41
CA LYS A 25 17.51 14.90 11.56
C LYS A 25 16.97 16.33 11.40
N GLY A 26 16.32 16.84 12.44
CA GLY A 26 15.64 18.13 12.47
C GLY A 26 14.19 18.09 11.99
N CYS A 27 13.74 17.00 11.37
CA CYS A 27 12.36 16.87 10.87
C CYS A 27 11.39 16.45 11.97
N SER A 28 10.12 16.80 11.77
CA SER A 28 8.98 16.21 12.50
C SER A 28 8.08 15.52 11.48
N LEU A 29 7.77 14.26 11.71
CA LEU A 29 7.00 13.43 10.80
C LEU A 29 5.74 12.91 11.49
N GLU A 30 4.62 13.05 10.80
CA GLU A 30 3.36 12.47 11.24
C GLU A 30 3.43 10.93 11.13
N LEU A 31 3.03 10.25 12.20
CA LEU A 31 2.84 8.80 12.19
C LEU A 31 1.38 8.52 11.83
N ALA A 32 1.06 8.75 10.57
CA ALA A 32 -0.24 8.46 9.97
C ALA A 32 -0.07 8.16 8.47
N HIS A 33 -1.09 7.55 7.87
CA HIS A 33 -1.11 7.24 6.45
C HIS A 33 -2.01 8.24 5.71
N ARG A 34 -1.52 8.70 4.55
CA ARG A 34 -2.24 9.59 3.62
C ARG A 34 -1.83 9.20 2.21
N ASN A 35 -2.63 9.53 1.20
CA ASN A 35 -2.19 9.34 -0.18
C ASN A 35 -0.83 10.03 -0.35
N SER A 36 0.14 9.29 -0.92
CA SER A 36 1.56 9.62 -1.04
C SER A 36 2.44 9.59 0.22
N GLN A 37 1.90 9.23 1.39
CA GLN A 37 2.61 9.10 2.68
C GLN A 37 2.41 7.71 3.31
N ALA A 38 3.51 7.04 3.64
CA ALA A 38 3.49 5.75 4.35
C ALA A 38 4.42 5.79 5.57
N SER A 39 3.83 5.74 6.76
CA SER A 39 4.58 5.68 8.03
C SER A 39 5.08 4.26 8.29
N ILE A 40 6.37 4.01 8.13
CA ILE A 40 7.03 2.74 8.43
C ILE A 40 8.07 3.02 9.51
N PRO A 41 7.70 2.95 10.81
CA PRO A 41 8.41 3.67 11.86
C PRO A 41 9.66 2.94 12.36
N PHE A 42 10.51 2.51 11.43
CA PHE A 42 11.86 2.02 11.65
C PHE A 42 12.87 3.04 11.15
N MET A 43 13.78 3.48 12.02
CA MET A 43 14.87 4.37 11.66
C MET A 43 16.24 3.71 11.82
N VAL A 44 17.18 4.13 10.99
CA VAL A 44 18.60 3.79 11.08
C VAL A 44 19.39 5.05 11.40
N SER A 45 20.20 4.99 12.46
CA SER A 45 21.08 6.07 12.87
C SER A 45 22.52 5.84 12.42
N SER A 46 23.16 6.91 11.96
CA SER A 46 24.61 6.98 11.73
C SER A 46 25.47 6.62 12.95
N ARG A 47 24.89 6.57 14.16
CA ARG A 47 25.56 6.14 15.39
C ARG A 47 25.60 4.61 15.56
N GLY A 48 25.18 3.85 14.55
CA GLY A 48 25.30 2.38 14.55
C GLY A 48 24.15 1.66 15.24
N TYR A 49 22.95 2.22 15.22
CA TYR A 49 21.75 1.55 15.75
C TYR A 49 20.53 1.72 14.84
N GLY A 50 19.63 0.74 14.92
CA GLY A 50 18.28 0.81 14.33
C GLY A 50 17.23 0.82 15.43
N PHE A 51 16.14 1.55 15.22
CA PHE A 51 15.06 1.72 16.18
C PHE A 51 13.70 1.59 15.49
N LEU A 52 12.91 0.61 15.91
CA LEU A 52 11.52 0.41 15.51
C LEU A 52 10.61 0.90 16.64
N TRP A 53 9.75 1.87 16.34
CA TRP A 53 8.60 2.19 17.19
C TRP A 53 7.50 1.16 16.91
N ASN A 54 7.38 0.15 17.78
CA ASN A 54 6.46 -0.97 17.60
C ASN A 54 5.05 -0.61 18.11
N ASN A 55 4.50 0.47 17.59
CA ASN A 55 3.21 0.99 18.01
C ASN A 55 2.45 1.57 16.80
N PRO A 56 1.27 1.03 16.46
CA PRO A 56 0.51 1.45 15.28
C PRO A 56 -0.43 2.64 15.54
N ALA A 57 -0.34 3.26 16.71
CA ALA A 57 -1.11 4.44 17.04
C ALA A 57 -0.80 5.60 16.08
N ILE A 58 -1.82 6.43 15.86
CA ILE A 58 -1.61 7.76 15.26
C ILE A 58 -0.74 8.57 16.21
N GLY A 59 0.17 9.36 15.68
CA GLY A 59 1.06 10.20 16.48
C GLY A 59 2.07 10.95 15.66
N GLN A 60 3.24 11.18 16.25
CA GLN A 60 4.31 11.95 15.63
C GLN A 60 5.67 11.45 16.11
N VAL A 61 6.68 11.60 15.24
CA VAL A 61 8.08 11.54 15.64
C VAL A 61 8.76 12.88 15.34
N THR A 62 9.40 13.45 16.35
CA THR A 62 10.20 14.67 16.25
C THR A 62 11.66 14.29 16.42
N LEU A 63 12.46 14.43 15.37
CA LEU A 63 13.89 14.10 15.36
C LEU A 63 14.75 15.36 15.62
N GLY A 64 14.43 16.10 16.67
CA GLY A 64 15.02 17.42 16.95
C GLY A 64 16.53 17.41 17.19
N GLU A 65 17.12 18.60 17.17
CA GLU A 65 18.52 18.81 17.51
C GLU A 65 18.78 18.72 19.02
N ASN A 66 17.77 19.06 19.82
CA ASN A 66 17.82 19.07 21.29
C ASN A 66 17.14 17.85 21.94
N VAL A 67 16.13 17.27 21.28
CA VAL A 67 15.39 16.09 21.78
C VAL A 67 14.85 15.26 20.62
N THR A 68 14.89 13.94 20.76
CA THR A 68 14.13 13.01 19.91
C THR A 68 12.88 12.57 20.67
N GLU A 69 11.70 12.74 20.09
CA GLU A 69 10.44 12.45 20.77
C GLU A 69 9.50 11.63 19.88
N TRP A 70 8.90 10.59 20.47
CA TRP A 70 7.89 9.74 19.86
C TRP A 70 6.59 9.87 20.63
N THR A 71 5.49 10.18 19.94
CA THR A 71 4.17 10.29 20.52
C THR A 71 3.23 9.26 19.90
N ALA A 72 2.33 8.74 20.74
CA ALA A 72 1.19 7.95 20.33
C ALA A 72 -0.03 8.60 20.99
N GLU A 73 -0.99 9.06 20.19
CA GLU A 73 -2.19 9.75 20.65
C GLU A 73 -3.02 8.86 21.59
N ARG A 74 -3.08 7.55 21.30
CA ARG A 74 -3.70 6.57 22.17
C ARG A 74 -2.96 5.25 22.09
N THR A 75 -2.52 4.74 23.23
CA THR A 75 -1.96 3.39 23.33
C THR A 75 -2.10 2.85 24.75
N THR A 76 -2.05 1.52 24.91
CA THR A 76 -2.09 0.86 26.22
C THR A 76 -0.71 0.69 26.84
N GLN A 77 0.34 0.66 26.02
CA GLN A 77 1.73 0.53 26.45
C GLN A 77 2.68 1.17 25.45
N ILE A 78 3.87 1.54 25.93
CA ILE A 78 4.99 1.90 25.06
C ILE A 78 5.69 0.60 24.66
N ASP A 79 5.94 0.42 23.37
CA ASP A 79 6.70 -0.71 22.84
C ASP A 79 7.60 -0.24 21.69
N TYR A 80 8.86 -0.65 21.74
CA TYR A 80 9.86 -0.35 20.74
C TYR A 80 10.93 -1.43 20.74
N TRP A 81 11.59 -1.59 19.60
CA TRP A 81 12.70 -2.51 19.42
C TRP A 81 13.93 -1.74 18.97
N ILE A 82 15.09 -2.05 19.55
CA ILE A 82 16.36 -1.44 19.19
C ILE A 82 17.41 -2.52 18.92
N CYS A 83 18.25 -2.28 17.92
CA CYS A 83 19.45 -3.09 17.69
C CYS A 83 20.65 -2.21 17.37
N ALA A 84 21.85 -2.74 17.61
CA ALA A 84 23.10 -2.11 17.22
C ALA A 84 23.80 -2.92 16.13
N GLY A 85 24.56 -2.26 15.27
CA GLY A 85 25.36 -2.89 14.23
C GLY A 85 26.46 -1.96 13.70
N ASP A 86 27.61 -2.53 13.37
CA ASP A 86 28.77 -1.78 12.90
C ASP A 86 28.55 -1.19 11.50
N ARG A 87 27.67 -1.81 10.69
CA ARG A 87 27.28 -1.35 9.36
C ARG A 87 25.76 -1.26 9.24
N PRO A 88 25.21 -0.35 8.40
CA PRO A 88 23.78 -0.30 8.10
C PRO A 88 23.21 -1.65 7.65
N ALA A 89 23.97 -2.45 6.88
CA ALA A 89 23.54 -3.78 6.46
C ALA A 89 23.24 -4.71 7.64
N ASP A 90 24.05 -4.67 8.69
CA ASP A 90 23.87 -5.53 9.87
C ASP A 90 22.64 -5.08 10.69
N ILE A 91 22.28 -3.79 10.62
CA ILE A 91 21.07 -3.24 11.24
C ILE A 91 19.84 -3.72 10.45
N MET A 92 19.86 -3.61 9.12
CA MET A 92 18.78 -4.07 8.25
C MET A 92 18.54 -5.59 8.36
N GLU A 93 19.61 -6.39 8.45
CA GLU A 93 19.51 -7.84 8.64
C GLU A 93 18.78 -8.19 9.95
N ARG A 94 19.12 -7.51 11.05
CA ARG A 94 18.46 -7.70 12.35
C ARG A 94 17.00 -7.22 12.31
N TYR A 95 16.72 -6.09 11.67
CA TYR A 95 15.36 -5.56 11.55
C TYR A 95 14.44 -6.52 10.77
N THR A 96 14.91 -7.02 9.62
CA THR A 96 14.14 -7.98 8.82
C THR A 96 14.03 -9.35 9.49
N ALA A 97 14.95 -9.73 10.37
CA ALA A 97 14.80 -10.95 11.17
C ALA A 97 13.62 -10.90 12.15
N VAL A 98 13.25 -9.72 12.65
CA VAL A 98 12.13 -9.56 13.60
C VAL A 98 10.82 -9.09 12.96
N THR A 99 10.88 -8.42 11.81
CA THR A 99 9.68 -7.93 11.09
C THR A 99 9.29 -8.79 9.89
N GLY A 100 10.18 -9.68 9.45
CA GLY A 100 9.98 -10.57 8.31
C GLY A 100 10.90 -10.20 7.13
N ARG A 101 11.33 -11.22 6.40
CA ARG A 101 12.15 -11.08 5.19
C ARG A 101 11.24 -11.01 3.97
N THR A 102 11.62 -10.15 3.02
CA THR A 102 10.96 -10.07 1.72
C THR A 102 11.10 -11.40 0.98
N PRO A 103 10.04 -11.91 0.33
CA PRO A 103 10.15 -13.05 -0.57
C PRO A 103 11.09 -12.75 -1.75
N MET A 104 11.46 -13.76 -2.52
CA MET A 104 12.27 -13.54 -3.72
C MET A 104 11.42 -12.82 -4.77
N MET A 105 11.99 -11.81 -5.43
CA MET A 105 11.28 -11.13 -6.52
C MET A 105 11.27 -12.04 -7.74
N ARG A 106 10.14 -12.11 -8.43
CA ARG A 106 10.00 -12.96 -9.62
C ARG A 106 10.67 -12.30 -10.83
N ASP A 107 11.51 -13.05 -11.55
CA ASP A 107 12.21 -12.58 -12.74
C ASP A 107 11.24 -12.12 -13.84
N ASP A 108 10.08 -12.77 -13.97
CA ASP A 108 9.04 -12.45 -14.96
C ASP A 108 8.27 -11.15 -14.68
N LEU A 109 8.61 -10.46 -13.58
CA LEU A 109 8.00 -9.19 -13.17
C LEU A 109 9.02 -8.04 -13.09
N MET A 110 10.28 -8.26 -13.48
CA MET A 110 11.35 -7.25 -13.39
C MET A 110 11.46 -6.34 -14.62
N GLY A 111 10.74 -6.60 -15.71
CA GLY A 111 10.77 -5.75 -16.90
C GLY A 111 9.74 -4.62 -16.88
N PHE A 112 9.15 -4.32 -18.03
CA PHE A 112 8.32 -3.12 -18.21
C PHE A 112 6.85 -3.34 -17.82
N TRP A 113 6.33 -2.43 -17.00
CA TRP A 113 4.94 -2.41 -16.53
C TRP A 113 4.20 -1.26 -17.20
N GLN A 114 3.21 -1.57 -18.03
CA GLN A 114 2.40 -0.58 -18.72
C GLN A 114 1.11 -0.32 -17.94
N CYS A 115 0.92 0.93 -17.54
CA CYS A 115 -0.28 1.44 -16.89
C CYS A 115 -0.66 2.81 -17.46
N LYS A 116 -1.91 3.22 -17.27
CA LYS A 116 -2.38 4.62 -17.33
C LYS A 116 -3.71 4.71 -16.58
N LEU A 117 -4.15 5.92 -16.27
CA LEU A 117 -5.50 6.22 -15.82
C LEU A 117 -6.37 6.73 -16.99
N ARG A 118 -7.27 5.94 -17.58
CA ARG A 118 -7.42 4.47 -17.47
C ARG A 118 -7.68 3.82 -18.82
N TYR A 119 -7.34 2.54 -18.97
CA TYR A 119 -7.90 1.71 -20.04
C TYR A 119 -9.33 1.34 -19.67
N GLN A 120 -10.30 1.71 -20.50
CA GLN A 120 -11.72 1.68 -20.16
C GLN A 120 -12.38 0.34 -20.48
N THR A 121 -11.89 -0.37 -21.49
CA THR A 121 -12.54 -1.59 -22.00
C THR A 121 -11.54 -2.71 -22.26
N GLN A 122 -12.04 -3.94 -22.30
CA GLN A 122 -11.26 -5.14 -22.66
C GLN A 122 -10.52 -5.00 -23.99
N GLU A 123 -11.17 -4.47 -25.02
CA GLU A 123 -10.53 -4.31 -26.34
C GLU A 123 -9.45 -3.23 -26.33
N GLU A 124 -9.60 -2.15 -25.54
CA GLU A 124 -8.54 -1.14 -25.38
C GLU A 124 -7.27 -1.75 -24.75
N VAL A 125 -7.44 -2.58 -23.70
CA VAL A 125 -6.33 -3.31 -23.06
C VAL A 125 -5.63 -4.22 -24.08
N LEU A 126 -6.41 -5.03 -24.83
CA LEU A 126 -5.86 -5.93 -25.85
C LEU A 126 -5.13 -5.17 -26.96
N GLN A 127 -5.65 -4.04 -27.42
CA GLN A 127 -5.00 -3.22 -28.45
C GLN A 127 -3.63 -2.73 -28.00
N VAL A 128 -3.48 -2.31 -26.74
CA VAL A 128 -2.20 -1.84 -26.20
C VAL A 128 -1.18 -2.98 -26.15
N VAL A 129 -1.58 -4.17 -25.69
CA VAL A 129 -0.71 -5.35 -25.62
C VAL A 129 -0.30 -5.81 -27.02
N ARG A 130 -1.29 -5.96 -27.93
CA ARG A 130 -1.07 -6.33 -29.34
C ARG A 130 -0.12 -5.35 -30.02
N GLU A 131 -0.27 -4.05 -29.78
CA GLU A 131 0.56 -3.02 -30.40
C GLU A 131 2.01 -3.06 -29.91
N HIS A 132 2.24 -3.30 -28.61
CA HIS A 132 3.60 -3.51 -28.09
C HIS A 132 4.25 -4.73 -28.74
N LYS A 133 3.54 -5.86 -28.83
CA LYS A 133 4.05 -7.07 -29.47
C LYS A 133 4.29 -6.87 -30.97
N ARG A 134 3.38 -6.18 -31.68
CA ARG A 134 3.54 -5.83 -33.10
C ARG A 134 4.79 -4.98 -33.35
N ARG A 135 5.15 -4.10 -32.41
CA ARG A 135 6.36 -3.26 -32.48
C ARG A 135 7.62 -3.96 -31.96
N GLY A 136 7.52 -5.16 -31.40
CA GLY A 136 8.63 -5.85 -30.75
C GLY A 136 9.13 -5.16 -29.48
N LEU A 137 8.26 -4.41 -28.79
CA LEU A 137 8.57 -3.75 -27.52
C LEU A 137 8.35 -4.71 -26.33
N PRO A 138 9.27 -4.76 -25.35
CA PRO A 138 9.09 -5.58 -24.16
C PRO A 138 7.94 -5.02 -23.29
N MET A 139 7.17 -5.94 -22.71
CA MET A 139 6.14 -5.68 -21.72
C MET A 139 5.94 -6.97 -20.94
N ASP A 140 6.04 -6.88 -19.62
CA ASP A 140 5.83 -8.01 -18.71
C ASP A 140 4.48 -7.90 -18.01
N VAL A 141 4.04 -6.67 -17.69
CA VAL A 141 2.77 -6.42 -17.00
C VAL A 141 1.95 -5.36 -17.75
N ILE A 142 0.66 -5.64 -17.92
CA ILE A 142 -0.37 -4.66 -18.30
C ILE A 142 -1.34 -4.48 -17.13
N VAL A 143 -1.66 -3.24 -16.81
CA VAL A 143 -2.48 -2.89 -15.63
C VAL A 143 -3.86 -2.40 -16.04
N ILE A 144 -4.88 -2.93 -15.39
CA ILE A 144 -6.27 -2.45 -15.49
C ILE A 144 -6.57 -1.65 -14.23
N ASP A 145 -6.64 -0.33 -14.40
CA ASP A 145 -6.87 0.66 -13.35
C ASP A 145 -8.32 0.61 -12.80
N PHE A 146 -8.59 1.40 -11.75
CA PHE A 146 -9.85 1.51 -11.03
C PHE A 146 -11.09 1.78 -11.90
N PHE A 147 -12.28 1.55 -11.32
CA PHE A 147 -13.58 1.69 -12.01
C PHE A 147 -13.74 0.84 -13.28
N HIS A 148 -13.11 -0.33 -13.32
CA HIS A 148 -13.44 -1.41 -14.25
C HIS A 148 -14.57 -2.33 -13.74
N TRP A 149 -15.14 -2.00 -12.57
CA TRP A 149 -16.25 -2.68 -11.91
C TRP A 149 -17.57 -1.90 -12.03
N THR A 150 -18.70 -2.59 -11.79
CA THR A 150 -20.02 -1.95 -11.81
C THR A 150 -20.24 -1.00 -10.63
N ALA A 151 -19.90 -1.44 -9.41
CA ALA A 151 -19.90 -0.61 -8.22
C ALA A 151 -18.71 -0.94 -7.30
N GLN A 152 -18.30 0.05 -6.50
CA GLN A 152 -17.24 -0.10 -5.52
C GLN A 152 -17.65 -1.17 -4.50
N GLY A 153 -16.77 -2.15 -4.25
CA GLY A 153 -17.04 -3.29 -3.36
C GLY A 153 -17.67 -4.50 -4.03
N ASP A 154 -17.96 -4.47 -5.34
CA ASP A 154 -18.35 -5.69 -6.07
C ASP A 154 -17.12 -6.60 -6.31
N TRP A 155 -15.94 -6.00 -6.48
CA TRP A 155 -14.68 -6.67 -6.81
C TRP A 155 -14.83 -7.68 -7.97
N GLN A 156 -15.42 -7.22 -9.06
CA GLN A 156 -15.53 -7.96 -10.32
C GLN A 156 -15.56 -6.99 -11.50
N PHE A 157 -15.17 -7.47 -12.68
CA PHE A 157 -15.31 -6.72 -13.93
C PHE A 157 -16.76 -6.34 -14.25
N ASP A 158 -17.00 -5.13 -14.74
CA ASP A 158 -18.28 -4.74 -15.35
C ASP A 158 -18.43 -5.46 -16.71
N PRO A 159 -19.43 -6.35 -16.88
CA PRO A 159 -19.58 -7.14 -18.10
C PRO A 159 -19.91 -6.29 -19.34
N ARG A 160 -20.26 -5.01 -19.19
CA ARG A 160 -20.47 -4.10 -20.32
C ARG A 160 -19.16 -3.69 -20.97
N ASP A 161 -18.14 -3.43 -20.16
CA ASP A 161 -16.84 -2.93 -20.61
C ASP A 161 -15.81 -4.07 -20.79
N PHE A 162 -15.99 -5.15 -20.03
CA PHE A 162 -15.17 -6.36 -20.03
C PHE A 162 -16.05 -7.61 -20.21
N PRO A 163 -16.58 -7.84 -21.41
CA PRO A 163 -17.59 -8.88 -21.67
C PRO A 163 -17.04 -10.32 -21.59
N ASP A 164 -15.74 -10.53 -21.80
CA ASP A 164 -15.11 -11.85 -21.72
C ASP A 164 -13.69 -11.75 -21.11
N PRO A 165 -13.58 -11.54 -19.79
CA PRO A 165 -12.28 -11.39 -19.12
C PRO A 165 -11.43 -12.66 -19.22
N ASP A 166 -12.04 -13.83 -19.30
CA ASP A 166 -11.32 -15.11 -19.39
C ASP A 166 -10.57 -15.19 -20.74
N ALA A 167 -11.23 -14.85 -21.85
CA ALA A 167 -10.57 -14.77 -23.16
C ALA A 167 -9.51 -13.66 -23.21
N MET A 168 -9.76 -12.50 -22.58
CA MET A 168 -8.79 -11.42 -22.49
C MET A 168 -7.50 -11.86 -21.79
N VAL A 169 -7.64 -12.48 -20.61
CA VAL A 169 -6.48 -12.97 -19.83
C VAL A 169 -5.73 -14.04 -20.61
N ALA A 170 -6.43 -15.00 -21.20
CA ALA A 170 -5.81 -16.07 -21.99
C ALA A 170 -5.01 -15.52 -23.19
N GLU A 171 -5.53 -14.51 -23.90
CA GLU A 171 -4.81 -13.87 -25.01
C GLU A 171 -3.57 -13.13 -24.51
N ILE A 172 -3.69 -12.31 -23.48
CA ILE A 172 -2.57 -11.54 -22.90
C ILE A 172 -1.47 -12.49 -22.40
N GLU A 173 -1.84 -13.58 -21.75
CA GLU A 173 -0.89 -14.61 -21.30
C GLU A 173 -0.22 -15.34 -22.48
N SER A 174 -0.95 -15.63 -23.56
CA SER A 174 -0.37 -16.24 -24.77
C SER A 174 0.69 -15.36 -25.44
N LEU A 175 0.62 -14.05 -25.20
CA LEU A 175 1.60 -13.07 -25.64
C LEU A 175 2.76 -12.89 -24.65
N GLY A 176 2.78 -13.65 -23.55
CA GLY A 176 3.80 -13.60 -22.51
C GLY A 176 3.74 -12.34 -21.66
N VAL A 177 2.53 -11.82 -21.40
CA VAL A 177 2.29 -10.65 -20.55
C VAL A 177 1.38 -11.08 -19.39
N LYS A 178 1.57 -10.48 -18.21
CA LYS A 178 0.73 -10.66 -17.03
C LYS A 178 -0.26 -9.52 -16.88
N VAL A 179 -1.46 -9.83 -16.44
CA VAL A 179 -2.49 -8.82 -16.12
C VAL A 179 -2.42 -8.51 -14.62
N MET A 180 -2.43 -7.23 -14.28
CA MET A 180 -2.69 -6.73 -12.93
C MET A 180 -4.02 -5.97 -12.91
N VAL A 181 -4.80 -6.15 -11.84
CA VAL A 181 -6.07 -5.43 -11.66
C VAL A 181 -6.07 -4.59 -10.39
N SER A 182 -6.63 -3.39 -10.47
CA SER A 182 -6.90 -2.54 -9.30
C SER A 182 -7.89 -3.20 -8.34
N ILE A 183 -7.65 -3.07 -7.04
CA ILE A 183 -8.55 -3.43 -5.96
C ILE A 183 -8.66 -2.20 -5.07
N TRP A 184 -9.88 -1.69 -4.93
CA TRP A 184 -10.19 -0.66 -3.95
C TRP A 184 -10.81 -1.29 -2.70
N PRO A 185 -10.44 -0.83 -1.48
CA PRO A 185 -11.02 -1.26 -0.22
C PRO A 185 -12.43 -0.69 0.03
N THR A 186 -12.89 0.22 -0.82
CA THR A 186 -14.19 0.87 -0.73
C THR A 186 -15.35 -0.09 -1.01
N VAL A 187 -16.45 0.09 -0.29
CA VAL A 187 -17.69 -0.67 -0.45
C VAL A 187 -18.87 0.30 -0.49
N ASP A 188 -19.51 0.42 -1.65
CA ASP A 188 -20.68 1.27 -1.85
C ASP A 188 -21.91 0.68 -1.17
N ASN A 189 -22.69 1.52 -0.49
CA ASN A 189 -23.81 1.09 0.35
C ASN A 189 -24.97 0.44 -0.41
N ARG A 190 -24.98 0.50 -1.75
CA ARG A 190 -25.97 -0.12 -2.62
C ARG A 190 -25.62 -1.56 -2.99
N THR A 191 -24.37 -1.99 -2.80
CA THR A 191 -23.91 -3.32 -3.20
C THR A 191 -24.45 -4.44 -2.31
N GLU A 192 -24.47 -5.67 -2.83
CA GLU A 192 -24.76 -6.85 -2.02
C GLU A 192 -23.67 -7.14 -1.00
N ASN A 193 -22.40 -6.90 -1.38
CA ASN A 193 -21.27 -7.04 -0.47
C ASN A 193 -21.36 -6.09 0.73
N TYR A 194 -21.83 -4.85 0.55
CA TYR A 194 -22.08 -3.96 1.68
C TYR A 194 -23.05 -4.57 2.70
N ARG A 195 -24.19 -5.11 2.25
CA ARG A 195 -25.18 -5.74 3.14
C ARG A 195 -24.56 -6.91 3.91
N ASN A 196 -23.90 -7.82 3.20
CA ASN A 196 -23.26 -9.00 3.79
C ASN A 196 -22.14 -8.63 4.79
N MET A 197 -21.32 -7.64 4.45
CA MET A 197 -20.19 -7.22 5.29
C MET A 197 -20.65 -6.42 6.50
N LYS A 198 -21.69 -5.59 6.34
CA LYS A 198 -22.29 -4.83 7.44
C LYS A 198 -22.87 -5.77 8.51
N GLU A 199 -23.62 -6.79 8.10
CA GLU A 199 -24.20 -7.79 9.01
C GLU A 199 -23.13 -8.55 9.81
N ARG A 200 -21.92 -8.68 9.27
CA ARG A 200 -20.79 -9.42 9.88
C ARG A 200 -19.80 -8.51 10.62
N GLY A 201 -19.99 -7.20 10.61
CA GLY A 201 -19.06 -6.24 11.21
C GLY A 201 -17.70 -6.19 10.50
N TYR A 202 -17.69 -6.36 9.17
CA TYR A 202 -16.48 -6.36 8.34
C TYR A 202 -16.13 -4.99 7.73
N LEU A 203 -16.91 -3.96 8.05
CA LEU A 203 -16.74 -2.61 7.55
C LEU A 203 -16.23 -1.69 8.66
N LEU A 204 -15.43 -0.70 8.28
CA LEU A 204 -15.12 0.42 9.17
C LEU A 204 -16.41 1.14 9.54
N HIS A 205 -16.47 1.60 10.79
CA HIS A 205 -17.61 2.33 11.32
C HIS A 205 -17.17 3.57 12.09
N ARG A 206 -18.09 4.50 12.24
CA ARG A 206 -17.91 5.72 13.04
C ARG A 206 -18.71 5.64 14.32
N ASP A 207 -18.17 6.23 15.39
CA ASP A 207 -18.91 6.40 16.64
C ASP A 207 -20.07 7.39 16.49
N ARG A 208 -19.90 8.40 15.61
CA ARG A 208 -20.84 9.49 15.40
C ARG A 208 -21.00 9.81 13.91
N GLY A 209 -22.20 10.20 13.52
CA GLY A 209 -22.53 10.62 12.15
C GLY A 209 -22.96 9.45 11.25
N MET A 210 -23.02 9.70 9.95
CA MET A 210 -23.38 8.66 8.97
C MET A 210 -22.27 7.62 8.84
N GLU A 211 -22.54 6.41 8.36
CA GLU A 211 -21.49 5.42 8.02
C GLU A 211 -21.03 5.57 6.57
N VAL A 212 -20.63 6.78 6.20
CA VAL A 212 -20.10 7.12 4.86
C VAL A 212 -18.74 7.78 5.06
N LEU A 213 -17.70 7.07 4.64
CA LEU A 213 -16.30 7.45 4.82
C LEU A 213 -15.65 7.98 3.53
N GLY A 214 -16.27 7.69 2.38
CA GLY A 214 -15.88 8.20 1.07
C GLY A 214 -17.10 8.60 0.25
N THR A 215 -16.95 9.60 -0.61
CA THR A 215 -18.00 10.08 -1.52
C THR A 215 -17.61 10.03 -2.99
N TRP A 216 -16.36 9.62 -3.29
CA TRP A 216 -15.86 9.49 -4.65
C TRP A 216 -16.69 8.48 -5.45
N MET A 217 -17.42 8.97 -6.46
CA MET A 217 -18.27 8.17 -7.36
C MET A 217 -19.36 7.34 -6.65
N GLY A 218 -19.70 7.67 -5.41
CA GLY A 218 -20.75 7.01 -4.63
C GLY A 218 -20.50 7.09 -3.12
N PRO A 219 -21.54 6.91 -2.28
CA PRO A 219 -21.38 6.84 -0.83
C PRO A 219 -20.78 5.49 -0.44
N THR A 220 -19.52 5.49 -0.03
CA THR A 220 -18.78 4.29 0.36
C THR A 220 -18.41 4.29 1.84
N THR A 221 -18.20 3.10 2.37
CA THR A 221 -17.33 2.88 3.52
C THR A 221 -16.14 2.02 3.06
N TYR A 222 -15.25 1.63 3.97
CA TYR A 222 -14.10 0.78 3.68
C TYR A 222 -14.28 -0.55 4.40
N TYR A 223 -13.81 -1.64 3.81
CA TYR A 223 -13.68 -2.86 4.60
C TYR A 223 -12.56 -2.72 5.64
N ASP A 224 -12.74 -3.38 6.76
CA ASP A 224 -11.79 -3.36 7.86
C ASP A 224 -10.67 -4.38 7.63
N ALA A 225 -9.56 -3.97 7.03
CA ALA A 225 -8.44 -4.87 6.77
C ALA A 225 -7.82 -5.45 8.05
N ILE A 226 -7.99 -4.80 9.21
CA ILE A 226 -7.49 -5.34 10.49
C ILE A 226 -8.32 -6.55 10.93
N ASN A 227 -9.60 -6.60 10.56
CA ASN A 227 -10.49 -7.75 10.83
C ASN A 227 -10.11 -8.97 9.97
N PRO A 228 -9.69 -10.10 10.57
CA PRO A 228 -9.34 -11.31 9.80
C PRO A 228 -10.48 -11.85 8.94
N GLY A 229 -11.72 -11.75 9.42
CA GLY A 229 -12.90 -12.21 8.68
C GLY A 229 -13.19 -11.33 7.46
N ALA A 230 -12.94 -10.02 7.57
CA ALA A 230 -13.10 -9.10 6.45
C ALA A 230 -12.02 -9.32 5.38
N ARG A 231 -10.76 -9.55 5.79
CA ARG A 231 -9.67 -9.92 4.86
C ARG A 231 -10.02 -11.17 4.06
N GLU A 232 -10.46 -12.22 4.75
CA GLU A 232 -10.88 -13.46 4.09
C GLU A 232 -12.06 -13.21 3.14
N TYR A 233 -13.04 -12.41 3.55
CA TYR A 233 -14.19 -12.09 2.70
C TYR A 233 -13.76 -11.42 1.39
N VAL A 234 -12.93 -10.37 1.47
CA VAL A 234 -12.46 -9.62 0.29
C VAL A 234 -11.58 -10.50 -0.59
N TRP A 235 -10.68 -11.28 -0.01
CA TRP A 235 -9.89 -12.26 -0.75
C TRP A 235 -10.79 -13.24 -1.52
N GLN A 236 -11.83 -13.80 -0.91
CA GLN A 236 -12.72 -14.75 -1.59
C GLN A 236 -13.49 -14.11 -2.76
N GLN A 237 -13.86 -12.83 -2.65
CA GLN A 237 -14.46 -12.10 -3.79
C GLN A 237 -13.44 -11.91 -4.92
N ALA A 238 -12.25 -11.39 -4.61
CA ALA A 238 -11.18 -11.21 -5.59
C ALA A 238 -10.73 -12.54 -6.20
N LYS A 239 -10.72 -13.62 -5.41
CA LYS A 239 -10.35 -14.96 -5.85
C LYS A 239 -11.30 -15.44 -6.93
N LYS A 240 -12.59 -15.47 -6.60
CA LYS A 240 -13.66 -15.92 -7.50
C LYS A 240 -13.69 -15.11 -8.80
N ASN A 241 -13.49 -13.79 -8.70
CA ASN A 241 -13.76 -12.89 -9.81
C ASN A 241 -12.53 -12.53 -10.64
N TYR A 242 -11.31 -12.76 -10.13
CA TYR A 242 -10.05 -12.44 -10.81
C TYR A 242 -9.03 -13.58 -10.75
N TYR A 243 -8.72 -14.09 -9.56
CA TYR A 243 -7.66 -15.10 -9.38
C TYR A 243 -7.95 -16.40 -10.14
N ASP A 244 -9.19 -16.89 -10.02
CA ASP A 244 -9.66 -18.12 -10.68
C ASP A 244 -9.73 -17.95 -12.22
N LYS A 245 -9.66 -16.71 -12.71
CA LYS A 245 -9.55 -16.35 -14.14
C LYS A 245 -8.11 -16.25 -14.63
N GLY A 246 -7.11 -16.49 -13.78
CA GLY A 246 -5.68 -16.45 -14.11
C GLY A 246 -4.97 -15.15 -13.70
N ILE A 247 -5.66 -14.16 -13.15
CA ILE A 247 -5.00 -12.91 -12.70
C ILE A 247 -4.29 -13.15 -11.36
N LYS A 248 -2.95 -13.08 -11.38
CA LYS A 248 -2.09 -13.32 -10.20
C LYS A 248 -1.42 -12.07 -9.64
N LEU A 249 -1.75 -10.88 -10.17
CA LEU A 249 -1.22 -9.61 -9.72
C LEU A 249 -2.38 -8.70 -9.33
N PHE A 250 -2.28 -8.10 -8.15
CA PHE A 250 -3.27 -7.17 -7.63
C PHE A 250 -2.60 -5.86 -7.28
N TRP A 251 -3.23 -4.78 -7.71
CA TRP A 251 -2.91 -3.44 -7.29
C TRP A 251 -3.83 -3.05 -6.14
N LEU A 252 -3.30 -3.14 -4.93
CA LEU A 252 -3.97 -2.79 -3.69
C LEU A 252 -3.86 -1.27 -3.48
N ASP A 253 -4.71 -0.57 -4.22
CA ASP A 253 -4.81 0.89 -4.20
C ASP A 253 -5.61 1.38 -2.98
N GLU A 254 -5.53 2.68 -2.67
CA GLU A 254 -6.21 3.28 -1.51
C GLU A 254 -5.88 2.59 -0.18
N ALA A 255 -4.62 2.18 -0.02
CA ALA A 255 -4.20 1.29 1.05
C ALA A 255 -3.99 1.97 2.42
N GLU A 256 -4.16 3.28 2.53
CA GLU A 256 -3.96 4.02 3.77
C GLU A 256 -4.95 3.67 4.90
N PRO A 257 -6.29 3.65 4.69
CA PRO A 257 -7.08 3.98 3.49
C PRO A 257 -7.36 5.48 3.28
N GLU A 258 -7.57 5.93 2.04
CA GLU A 258 -7.80 7.35 1.73
C GLU A 258 -9.24 7.77 2.03
N LEU A 259 -9.44 8.38 3.21
CA LEU A 259 -10.74 8.86 3.67
C LEU A 259 -11.00 10.29 3.19
N ASP A 260 -12.27 10.64 2.92
CA ASP A 260 -12.67 12.03 2.61
C ASP A 260 -12.29 12.99 3.76
N ILE A 261 -12.45 12.51 5.01
CA ILE A 261 -12.15 13.25 6.23
C ILE A 261 -11.41 12.33 7.21
N TYR A 262 -10.19 12.71 7.57
CA TYR A 262 -9.36 11.98 8.53
C TYR A 262 -9.70 12.35 9.99
N GLU A 263 -10.86 11.89 10.47
CA GLU A 263 -11.29 12.02 11.88
C GLU A 263 -10.97 10.74 12.68
N ALA A 264 -9.69 10.57 13.04
CA ALA A 264 -9.24 9.36 13.73
C ALA A 264 -9.90 9.15 15.12
N ASP A 265 -10.34 10.22 15.79
CA ASP A 265 -11.07 10.11 17.06
C ASP A 265 -12.44 9.43 16.90
N ASN A 266 -13.05 9.58 15.72
CA ASN A 266 -14.40 9.13 15.40
C ASN A 266 -14.45 7.81 14.62
N LEU A 267 -13.30 7.28 14.19
CA LEU A 267 -13.20 6.05 13.37
C LEU A 267 -12.81 4.82 14.21
N ARG A 268 -13.39 3.67 13.89
CA ARG A 268 -13.16 2.39 14.59
C ARG A 268 -12.77 1.28 13.62
N TYR A 269 -11.74 0.55 14.01
CA TYR A 269 -11.27 -0.70 13.43
C TYR A 269 -11.51 -1.86 14.41
N TYR A 270 -11.25 -3.08 13.95
CA TYR A 270 -11.42 -4.31 14.71
C TYR A 270 -10.61 -4.34 16.00
N HIS A 271 -9.36 -3.85 15.98
CA HIS A 271 -8.51 -3.75 17.16
C HIS A 271 -8.86 -2.55 18.08
N GLY A 272 -9.75 -1.66 17.64
CA GLY A 272 -10.24 -0.54 18.45
C GLY A 272 -10.23 0.81 17.71
N PRO A 273 -10.13 1.92 18.46
CA PRO A 273 -10.06 3.26 17.89
C PRO A 273 -8.95 3.43 16.87
N ALA A 274 -9.22 4.17 15.79
CA ALA A 274 -8.21 4.49 14.77
C ALA A 274 -6.97 5.16 15.37
N LEU A 275 -7.14 6.04 16.37
CA LEU A 275 -6.02 6.63 17.13
C LEU A 275 -5.03 5.60 17.71
N MET A 276 -5.47 4.36 17.93
CA MET A 276 -4.65 3.30 18.54
C MET A 276 -4.02 2.33 17.52
N CYS A 277 -4.66 2.12 16.36
CA CYS A 277 -4.29 1.00 15.49
C CYS A 277 -4.38 1.29 13.98
N ALA A 278 -4.77 2.49 13.54
CA ALA A 278 -5.00 2.77 12.12
C ALA A 278 -3.77 2.49 11.25
N ASN A 279 -2.55 2.70 11.77
CA ASN A 279 -1.35 2.49 10.97
C ASN A 279 -1.11 1.01 10.61
N GLU A 280 -1.78 0.04 11.25
CA GLU A 280 -1.72 -1.37 10.84
C GLU A 280 -2.44 -1.67 9.51
N TYR A 281 -3.39 -0.81 9.12
CA TYR A 281 -4.31 -1.09 8.01
C TYR A 281 -3.64 -1.54 6.71
N PRO A 282 -2.67 -0.81 6.12
CA PRO A 282 -2.04 -1.21 4.85
C PRO A 282 -1.35 -2.58 4.93
N LYS A 283 -0.66 -2.86 6.04
CA LYS A 283 -0.02 -4.17 6.25
C LYS A 283 -1.05 -5.28 6.25
N CYS A 284 -2.17 -5.07 6.93
CA CYS A 284 -3.24 -6.05 7.01
C CYS A 284 -3.98 -6.20 5.66
N TYR A 285 -4.15 -5.13 4.89
CA TYR A 285 -4.71 -5.20 3.54
C TYR A 285 -3.84 -6.12 2.67
N LEU A 286 -2.54 -5.85 2.63
CA LEU A 286 -1.57 -6.67 1.92
C LEU A 286 -1.57 -8.12 2.40
N GLN A 287 -1.59 -8.34 3.72
CA GLN A 287 -1.62 -9.66 4.34
C GLN A 287 -2.81 -10.49 3.85
N GLY A 288 -3.99 -9.88 3.68
CA GLY A 288 -5.20 -10.60 3.24
C GLY A 288 -5.04 -11.25 1.87
N PHE A 289 -4.45 -10.52 0.92
CA PHE A 289 -4.19 -11.03 -0.43
C PHE A 289 -3.02 -12.01 -0.46
N TYR A 290 -1.92 -11.69 0.25
CA TYR A 290 -0.75 -12.57 0.31
C TYR A 290 -1.09 -13.94 0.91
N GLU A 291 -1.71 -13.98 2.09
CA GLU A 291 -2.10 -15.23 2.74
C GLU A 291 -3.17 -15.99 1.93
N GLY A 292 -4.02 -15.24 1.22
CA GLY A 292 -5.00 -15.81 0.30
C GLY A 292 -4.34 -16.60 -0.83
N MET A 293 -3.39 -15.97 -1.54
CA MET A 293 -2.63 -16.62 -2.61
C MET A 293 -1.73 -17.74 -2.09
N GLU A 294 -1.12 -17.58 -0.91
CA GLU A 294 -0.30 -18.62 -0.28
C GLU A 294 -1.12 -19.88 0.02
N ARG A 295 -2.39 -19.74 0.44
CA ARG A 295 -3.31 -20.89 0.64
C ARG A 295 -3.64 -21.63 -0.65
N GLU A 296 -3.61 -20.95 -1.79
CA GLU A 296 -3.80 -21.55 -3.11
C GLU A 296 -2.51 -22.20 -3.66
N GLY A 297 -1.39 -22.07 -2.93
CA GLY A 297 -0.10 -22.67 -3.27
C GLY A 297 0.82 -21.77 -4.08
N ASP A 298 0.53 -20.48 -4.20
CA ASP A 298 1.44 -19.54 -4.85
C ASP A 298 2.67 -19.25 -3.97
N GLU A 299 3.81 -19.13 -4.62
CA GLU A 299 5.08 -18.73 -4.00
C GLU A 299 5.56 -17.40 -4.60
N ASN A 300 6.47 -16.70 -3.90
CA ASN A 300 7.06 -15.44 -4.38
C ASN A 300 6.00 -14.39 -4.78
N ILE A 301 4.94 -14.30 -3.97
CA ILE A 301 3.79 -13.43 -4.18
C ILE A 301 4.22 -11.97 -4.05
N MET A 302 3.68 -11.12 -4.92
CA MET A 302 3.91 -9.68 -4.91
C MET A 302 2.62 -8.93 -5.29
N HIS A 303 2.41 -7.79 -4.65
CA HIS A 303 1.32 -6.87 -4.95
C HIS A 303 1.84 -5.44 -5.04
N LEU A 304 1.31 -4.66 -5.98
CA LEU A 304 1.51 -3.22 -5.98
C LEU A 304 0.62 -2.63 -4.87
N ILE A 305 1.16 -1.82 -3.97
CA ILE A 305 0.42 -1.26 -2.82
C ILE A 305 0.79 0.20 -2.54
N ARG A 306 -0.19 1.03 -2.14
CA ARG A 306 0.00 2.49 -2.01
C ARG A 306 0.65 2.91 -0.71
N CYS A 307 0.43 2.09 0.31
CA CYS A 307 0.83 2.39 1.67
C CYS A 307 1.33 1.11 2.36
N ALA A 308 2.13 1.29 3.41
CA ALA A 308 2.75 0.20 4.13
C ALA A 308 2.99 0.57 5.59
N TRP A 309 3.11 -0.45 6.43
CA TRP A 309 3.59 -0.33 7.81
C TRP A 309 4.74 -1.30 8.08
N ALA A 310 5.36 -1.22 9.25
CA ALA A 310 6.45 -2.11 9.64
C ALA A 310 6.09 -3.60 9.44
N GLY A 311 6.96 -4.32 8.73
CA GLY A 311 6.76 -5.73 8.40
C GLY A 311 5.99 -5.99 7.11
N SER A 312 5.47 -4.98 6.40
CA SER A 312 4.71 -5.21 5.14
C SER A 312 5.55 -5.91 4.07
N GLN A 313 6.87 -5.77 4.08
CA GLN A 313 7.76 -6.40 3.11
C GLN A 313 7.66 -7.93 3.08
N ARG A 314 7.28 -8.56 4.19
CA ARG A 314 7.12 -10.03 4.27
C ARG A 314 5.94 -10.54 3.45
N TYR A 315 4.99 -9.66 3.13
CA TYR A 315 3.78 -9.96 2.38
C TYR A 315 3.88 -9.48 0.92
N GLY A 316 5.11 -9.37 0.38
CA GLY A 316 5.32 -9.05 -1.03
C GLY A 316 4.94 -7.62 -1.42
N ALA A 317 5.17 -6.64 -0.54
CA ALA A 317 4.86 -5.24 -0.79
C ALA A 317 5.77 -4.65 -1.88
N LEU A 318 5.26 -4.40 -3.08
CA LEU A 318 5.83 -3.42 -4.01
C LEU A 318 5.15 -2.08 -3.74
N LEU A 319 5.80 -1.23 -2.94
CA LEU A 319 5.26 0.07 -2.55
C LEU A 319 5.41 1.07 -3.71
N TRP A 320 4.40 1.89 -4.00
CA TRP A 320 4.58 3.06 -4.85
C TRP A 320 4.21 4.37 -4.17
N SER A 321 4.68 5.47 -4.75
CA SER A 321 4.63 6.81 -4.16
C SER A 321 3.25 7.47 -4.08
N GLY A 322 2.18 6.84 -4.58
CA GLY A 322 0.86 7.46 -4.67
C GLY A 322 0.80 8.65 -5.64
N ASP A 323 -0.22 9.47 -5.47
CA ASP A 323 -0.69 10.44 -6.46
C ASP A 323 0.11 11.75 -6.42
N VAL A 324 1.35 11.69 -6.89
CA VAL A 324 2.25 12.84 -6.94
C VAL A 324 2.05 13.69 -8.19
N GLU A 325 2.34 14.99 -8.11
CA GLU A 325 2.27 15.88 -9.27
C GLU A 325 3.32 15.56 -10.34
N SER A 326 3.00 15.87 -11.59
CA SER A 326 3.89 15.72 -12.76
C SER A 326 4.86 16.91 -12.86
N THR A 327 5.74 17.07 -11.88
CA THR A 327 6.71 18.17 -11.82
C THR A 327 8.12 17.70 -11.46
N PHE A 328 9.15 18.46 -11.85
CA PHE A 328 10.52 18.21 -11.40
C PHE A 328 10.68 18.31 -9.87
N THR A 329 9.84 19.10 -9.21
CA THR A 329 9.81 19.20 -7.74
C THR A 329 9.34 17.88 -7.14
N ALA A 330 8.22 17.33 -7.61
CA ALA A 330 7.73 16.04 -7.18
C ALA A 330 8.74 14.92 -7.50
N MET A 331 9.30 14.91 -8.70
CA MET A 331 10.35 13.96 -9.10
C MET A 331 11.55 13.98 -8.13
N ARG A 332 11.99 15.17 -7.69
CA ARG A 332 13.08 15.29 -6.71
C ARG A 332 12.71 14.63 -5.38
N LYS A 333 11.49 14.86 -4.88
CA LYS A 333 11.00 14.31 -3.61
C LYS A 333 10.87 12.78 -3.63
N GLN A 334 10.67 12.19 -4.81
CA GLN A 334 10.59 10.73 -4.95
C GLN A 334 11.90 10.02 -4.61
N LEU A 335 13.05 10.66 -4.84
CA LEU A 335 14.36 10.08 -4.53
C LEU A 335 14.58 9.85 -3.03
N PRO A 336 14.50 10.86 -2.13
CA PRO A 336 14.61 10.62 -0.70
C PRO A 336 13.47 9.75 -0.17
N ALA A 337 12.25 9.85 -0.73
CA ALA A 337 11.12 9.01 -0.35
C ALA A 337 11.40 7.52 -0.57
N GLY A 338 11.84 7.12 -1.76
CA GLY A 338 12.18 5.71 -2.06
C GLY A 338 13.39 5.20 -1.28
N LEU A 339 14.43 6.04 -1.10
CA LEU A 339 15.60 5.68 -0.30
C LEU A 339 15.25 5.49 1.18
N ASN A 340 14.40 6.34 1.75
CA ASN A 340 13.92 6.21 3.11
C ASN A 340 12.97 5.02 3.28
N ALA A 341 12.12 4.71 2.29
CA ALA A 341 11.32 3.48 2.30
C ALA A 341 12.22 2.22 2.31
N GLY A 342 13.30 2.21 1.51
CA GLY A 342 14.31 1.16 1.54
C GLY A 342 15.01 1.01 2.89
N MET A 343 15.41 2.13 3.50
CA MET A 343 16.01 2.15 4.85
C MET A 343 15.00 1.78 5.95
N ALA A 344 13.71 1.92 5.69
CA ALA A 344 12.63 1.44 6.57
C ALA A 344 12.29 -0.05 6.33
N GLY A 345 13.01 -0.73 5.44
CA GLY A 345 12.92 -2.17 5.19
C GLY A 345 11.92 -2.58 4.11
N ILE A 346 11.50 -1.66 3.23
CA ILE A 346 10.72 -1.96 2.03
C ILE A 346 11.66 -1.92 0.80
N PRO A 347 12.23 -3.06 0.38
CA PRO A 347 13.20 -3.08 -0.72
C PRO A 347 12.54 -2.96 -2.11
N TRP A 348 11.26 -3.27 -2.23
CA TRP A 348 10.52 -3.16 -3.49
C TRP A 348 9.71 -1.86 -3.46
N TRP A 349 10.20 -0.88 -4.21
CA TRP A 349 9.62 0.45 -4.27
C TRP A 349 9.66 0.98 -5.70
N THR A 350 8.61 1.68 -6.12
CA THR A 350 8.51 2.30 -7.45
C THR A 350 7.73 3.61 -7.41
N CYS A 351 7.61 4.29 -8.56
CA CYS A 351 6.80 5.49 -8.73
C CYS A 351 6.18 5.53 -10.12
N ASP A 352 5.17 6.39 -10.30
CA ASP A 352 4.63 6.66 -11.63
C ASP A 352 5.65 7.44 -12.45
N ILE A 353 6.09 6.86 -13.57
CA ILE A 353 7.02 7.52 -14.50
C ILE A 353 6.30 8.73 -15.11
N GLY A 354 6.75 9.93 -14.71
CA GLY A 354 6.16 11.20 -15.14
C GLY A 354 5.30 11.89 -14.09
N GLY A 355 4.96 11.20 -12.98
CA GLY A 355 3.96 11.66 -12.01
C GLY A 355 2.53 11.27 -12.40
N PHE A 356 1.59 11.49 -11.48
CA PHE A 356 0.19 11.10 -11.62
C PHE A 356 -0.71 12.30 -12.01
N LEU A 357 -0.59 13.41 -11.28
CA LEU A 357 -1.47 14.58 -11.46
C LEU A 357 -0.85 15.63 -12.39
N GLY A 358 -1.69 16.29 -13.21
CA GLY A 358 -1.32 17.55 -13.87
C GLY A 358 -0.39 17.45 -15.08
N GLY A 359 -0.10 16.23 -15.57
CA GLY A 359 0.64 16.00 -16.81
C GLY A 359 -0.20 16.30 -18.04
N PHE A 360 -0.39 17.58 -18.37
CA PHE A 360 -1.05 17.99 -19.61
C PHE A 360 -0.01 18.12 -20.74
N SER A 361 -0.26 17.44 -21.86
CA SER A 361 0.55 17.51 -23.08
C SER A 361 0.36 18.81 -23.85
#